data_AF-A0A162NH65-F1
#
_entry.id   AF-A0A162NH65-F1
#
_cell.length_a   1.000
_cell.length_b   1.000
_cell.length_c   1.000
_cell.angle_alpha   90.00
_cell.angle_beta   90.00
_cell.angle_gamma   90.00
#
_symmetry.space_group_name_H-M   'P 1'
#
loop_
_entity.id
_entity.type
_entity.pdbx_description
1 polymer ?
#
loop_
_entity_poly.entity_id
_entity_poly.type
_entity_poly.pdbx_seq_one_letter_code
_entity_poly.pdbx_strand_id
1 'polypeptide(L)'
;MKTQNNENQLWRSEDGFLINKKSNLVIDVRGGELKSDTPLVQYDRKMTMAHNQRWGFRNGYVYVLADPQLVLDVKGGKKKDGKKVILYERKQEDNVNQQWRIVPCGAYHHKTPEEALAAYSMPPQYAQQQQQHHQQQQPYGQQPYGQQNQYPPQNSSYGGTPGYVIPDNQSPRYPYGQQPNVLPYEQAQEAHKQVYEERKAHLSHQVIAGAAGYEAVKAYIAHQESEGKPVNHQFAKKAIAGLVAAQMLKFAEEHDWSGSDKEKATREAEQAADNYFTREINSRQ
;
A
#
# COMPACT_ATOMS: atom_id res chain seq x y z
N MET A 1 29.46 18.74 1.80
CA MET A 1 28.67 17.52 1.54
C MET A 1 29.58 16.52 0.84
N LYS A 2 29.58 15.24 1.27
CA LYS A 2 30.42 14.20 0.65
C LYS A 2 29.87 13.89 -0.75
N THR A 3 30.70 14.04 -1.77
CA THR A 3 30.34 14.04 -3.20
C THR A 3 30.42 12.65 -3.86
N GLN A 4 30.57 11.58 -3.10
CA GLN A 4 30.47 10.21 -3.62
C GLN A 4 29.62 9.35 -2.68
N ASN A 5 28.53 8.78 -3.22
CA ASN A 5 27.58 7.86 -2.58
C ASN A 5 26.61 8.45 -1.53
N ASN A 6 25.83 9.48 -1.90
CA ASN A 6 24.75 10.05 -1.08
C ASN A 6 23.33 9.60 -1.52
N GLU A 7 23.20 8.44 -2.17
CA GLU A 7 21.91 7.97 -2.71
C GLU A 7 20.85 7.75 -1.64
N ASN A 8 21.25 7.53 -0.38
CA ASN A 8 20.36 7.48 0.77
C ASN A 8 19.70 8.83 1.12
N GLN A 9 20.15 9.92 0.51
CA GLN A 9 19.60 11.28 0.67
C GLN A 9 18.93 11.79 -0.61
N LEU A 10 18.89 10.98 -1.68
CA LEU A 10 18.21 11.30 -2.92
C LEU A 10 16.81 10.67 -2.91
N TRP A 11 15.82 11.47 -3.31
CA TRP A 11 14.41 11.08 -3.31
C TRP A 11 13.78 11.46 -4.64
N ARG A 12 12.95 10.58 -5.18
CA ARG A 12 12.05 10.89 -6.30
C ARG A 12 10.63 11.04 -5.77
N SER A 13 9.84 11.91 -6.39
CA SER A 13 8.41 12.02 -6.11
C SER A 13 7.62 11.39 -7.25
N GLU A 14 6.66 10.52 -6.92
CA GLU A 14 5.79 9.85 -7.87
C GLU A 14 4.40 9.66 -7.24
N ASP A 15 3.37 10.28 -7.81
CA ASP A 15 1.99 10.25 -7.28
C ASP A 15 1.89 10.59 -5.77
N GLY A 16 2.71 11.50 -5.28
CA GLY A 16 2.76 11.84 -3.85
C GLY A 16 3.53 10.84 -2.97
N PHE A 17 4.08 9.75 -3.50
CA PHE A 17 5.09 8.98 -2.78
C PHE A 17 6.44 9.66 -2.87
N LEU A 18 7.19 9.68 -1.75
CA LEU A 18 8.58 10.11 -1.72
C LEU A 18 9.46 8.86 -1.60
N ILE A 19 10.10 8.48 -2.70
CA ILE A 19 10.81 7.20 -2.83
C ILE A 19 12.32 7.42 -2.74
N ASN A 20 12.96 6.73 -1.80
CA ASN A 20 14.42 6.80 -1.63
C ASN A 20 15.14 6.11 -2.79
N LYS A 21 16.19 6.74 -3.32
CA LYS A 21 16.96 6.19 -4.45
C LYS A 21 17.69 4.89 -4.07
N LYS A 22 18.27 4.82 -2.87
CA LYS A 22 19.09 3.67 -2.44
C LYS A 22 18.26 2.44 -2.10
N SER A 23 17.18 2.63 -1.34
CA SER A 23 16.38 1.50 -0.83
C SER A 23 15.16 1.16 -1.70
N ASN A 24 14.72 2.08 -2.57
CA ASN A 24 13.42 2.04 -3.26
C ASN A 24 12.18 2.02 -2.36
N LEU A 25 12.35 2.24 -1.05
CA LEU A 25 11.26 2.37 -0.09
C LEU A 25 10.71 3.80 -0.08
N VAL A 26 9.45 3.95 0.34
CA VAL A 26 8.77 5.25 0.48
C VAL A 26 8.89 5.79 1.91
N ILE A 27 8.74 7.11 2.07
CA ILE A 27 8.52 7.71 3.39
C ILE A 27 7.12 7.32 3.89
N ASP A 28 7.07 6.79 5.11
CA ASP A 28 5.88 6.27 5.78
C ASP A 28 5.78 6.81 7.21
N VAL A 29 4.59 7.22 7.62
CA VAL A 29 4.28 7.51 9.04
C VAL A 29 4.11 6.18 9.77
N ARG A 30 5.01 5.91 10.71
CA ARG A 30 5.08 4.63 11.42
C ARG A 30 3.76 4.28 12.09
N GLY A 31 3.22 3.11 11.76
CA GLY A 31 2.00 2.59 12.38
C GLY A 31 0.71 3.09 11.73
N GLY A 32 0.79 3.90 10.67
CA GLY A 32 -0.37 4.29 9.86
C GLY A 32 -1.19 5.45 10.42
N GLU A 33 -1.21 5.61 11.75
CA GLU A 33 -1.95 6.68 12.40
C GLU A 33 -1.32 8.05 12.15
N LEU A 34 -2.09 8.96 11.57
CA LEU A 34 -1.72 10.35 11.31
C LEU A 34 -1.82 11.17 12.60
N LYS A 35 -0.83 11.03 13.48
CA LYS A 35 -0.75 11.75 14.76
C LYS A 35 0.55 12.53 14.89
N SER A 36 0.49 13.68 15.56
CA SER A 36 1.67 14.46 15.93
C SER A 36 2.65 13.65 16.80
N ASP A 37 3.93 13.98 16.70
CA ASP A 37 5.07 13.27 17.34
C ASP A 37 5.29 11.82 16.89
N THR A 38 4.76 11.44 15.73
CA THR A 38 4.93 10.07 15.19
C THR A 38 6.22 9.95 14.37
N PRO A 39 7.06 8.92 14.59
CA PRO A 39 8.27 8.71 13.79
C PRO A 39 7.98 8.46 12.30
N LEU A 40 8.83 9.00 11.43
CA LEU A 40 8.86 8.62 10.02
C LEU A 40 9.85 7.49 9.80
N VAL A 41 9.47 6.53 8.95
CA VAL A 41 10.28 5.38 8.55
C VAL A 41 10.32 5.25 7.03
N GLN A 42 11.24 4.43 6.54
CA GLN A 42 11.20 3.96 5.16
C GLN A 42 10.44 2.64 5.12
N TYR A 43 9.53 2.50 4.18
CA TYR A 43 8.63 1.36 4.12
C TYR A 43 8.22 0.97 2.70
N ASP A 44 7.70 -0.25 2.52
CA ASP A 44 7.17 -0.69 1.24
C ASP A 44 6.00 0.19 0.80
N ARG A 45 5.96 0.52 -0.49
CA ARG A 45 4.88 1.31 -1.09
C ARG A 45 3.57 0.54 -1.01
N LYS A 46 2.58 1.12 -0.32
CA LYS A 46 1.22 0.59 -0.25
C LYS A 46 0.49 0.81 -1.57
N MET A 47 -0.24 -0.20 -2.01
CA MET A 47 -1.02 -0.13 -3.24
C MET A 47 -2.35 0.60 -3.01
N THR A 48 -3.02 0.30 -1.90
CA THR A 48 -4.22 1.01 -1.43
C THR A 48 -4.05 1.55 -0.01
N MET A 49 -5.02 2.32 0.49
CA MET A 49 -5.02 2.89 1.86
C MET A 49 -3.72 3.62 2.25
N ALA A 50 -3.04 4.19 1.25
CA ALA A 50 -1.68 4.70 1.40
C ALA A 50 -1.60 6.12 2.01
N HIS A 51 -2.62 6.59 2.73
CA HIS A 51 -2.71 7.98 3.18
C HIS A 51 -1.48 8.42 4.00
N ASN A 52 -0.94 7.52 4.81
CA ASN A 52 0.26 7.71 5.63
C ASN A 52 1.60 7.67 4.85
N GLN A 53 1.55 7.51 3.52
CA GLN A 53 2.69 7.49 2.60
C GLN A 53 2.57 8.53 1.48
N ARG A 54 1.51 9.36 1.50
CA ARG A 54 1.21 10.35 0.47
C ARG A 54 1.54 11.75 0.97
N TRP A 55 2.47 12.40 0.28
CA TRP A 55 3.08 13.65 0.67
C TRP A 55 2.91 14.71 -0.44
N GLY A 56 2.63 15.94 -0.01
CA GLY A 56 2.67 17.13 -0.84
C GLY A 56 3.81 18.05 -0.41
N PHE A 57 4.15 19.02 -1.26
CA PHE A 57 5.08 20.09 -0.93
C PHE A 57 4.48 21.45 -1.29
N ARG A 58 4.44 22.37 -0.32
CA ARG A 58 3.92 23.74 -0.53
C ARG A 58 4.51 24.68 0.53
N ASN A 59 4.99 25.84 0.09
CA ASN A 59 5.48 26.91 0.97
C ASN A 59 6.53 26.41 1.98
N GLY A 60 7.46 25.57 1.53
CA GLY A 60 8.52 25.00 2.34
C GLY A 60 8.10 23.84 3.26
N TYR A 61 6.82 23.48 3.32
CA TYR A 61 6.37 22.32 4.09
C TYR A 61 6.24 21.09 3.20
N VAL A 62 6.76 19.96 3.69
CA VAL A 62 6.38 18.63 3.21
C VAL A 62 5.26 18.14 4.14
N TYR A 63 4.06 17.93 3.61
CA TYR A 63 2.84 17.66 4.37
C TYR A 63 2.15 16.39 3.91
N VAL A 64 1.34 15.77 4.77
CA VAL A 64 0.53 14.60 4.41
C VAL A 64 -0.65 15.06 3.54
N LEU A 65 -0.89 14.43 2.39
CA LEU A 65 -1.98 14.85 1.49
C LEU A 65 -3.37 14.70 2.13
N ALA A 66 -3.55 13.71 3.01
CA ALA A 66 -4.80 13.47 3.73
C ALA A 66 -5.04 14.48 4.87
N ASP A 67 -3.97 15.07 5.43
CA ASP A 67 -4.06 16.11 6.47
C ASP A 67 -2.89 17.11 6.32
N PRO A 68 -3.10 18.22 5.61
CA PRO A 68 -2.07 19.23 5.40
C PRO A 68 -1.62 19.99 6.66
N GLN A 69 -2.25 19.78 7.82
CA GLN A 69 -1.78 20.32 9.10
C GLN A 69 -0.63 19.50 9.69
N LEU A 70 -0.39 18.29 9.19
CA LEU A 70 0.70 17.43 9.64
C LEU A 70 1.87 17.48 8.65
N VAL A 71 3.05 17.87 9.16
CA VAL A 71 4.24 18.17 8.36
C VAL A 71 5.48 17.42 8.87
N LEU A 72 6.48 17.28 8.00
CA LEU A 72 7.82 16.80 8.39
C LEU A 72 8.48 17.81 9.34
N ASP A 73 8.93 17.32 10.49
CA ASP A 73 9.61 18.10 11.53
C ASP A 73 10.92 17.43 11.96
N VAL A 74 11.99 18.23 12.07
CA VAL A 74 13.23 17.79 12.72
C VAL A 74 13.09 17.88 14.24
N LYS A 75 12.94 16.72 14.88
CA LYS A 75 12.60 16.63 16.32
C LYS A 75 13.58 17.43 17.19
N GLY A 76 13.03 18.38 17.94
CA GLY A 76 13.75 19.20 18.92
C GLY A 76 14.58 20.35 18.32
N GLY A 77 14.45 20.66 17.02
CA GLY A 77 14.88 21.91 16.39
C GLY A 77 16.38 22.25 16.41
N LYS A 78 17.24 21.40 17.01
CA LYS A 78 18.67 21.66 17.15
C LYS A 78 19.47 21.00 16.02
N LYS A 79 20.42 21.75 15.45
CA LYS A 79 21.37 21.31 14.40
C LYS A 79 22.43 20.35 14.96
N LYS A 80 22.03 19.12 15.28
CA LYS A 80 22.95 18.01 15.60
C LYS A 80 22.66 16.84 14.67
N ASP A 81 23.71 16.16 14.21
CA ASP A 81 23.58 14.97 13.38
C ASP A 81 22.82 13.86 14.12
N GLY A 82 22.10 13.02 13.36
CA GLY A 82 21.34 11.88 13.91
C GLY A 82 19.97 12.23 14.51
N LYS A 83 19.47 13.45 14.33
CA LYS A 83 18.12 13.80 14.76
C LYS A 83 17.07 13.09 13.90
N LYS A 84 16.03 12.60 14.57
CA LYS A 84 14.90 11.92 13.94
C LYS A 84 14.00 12.94 13.26
N VAL A 85 13.52 12.60 12.07
CA VAL A 85 12.40 13.29 11.43
C VAL A 85 11.12 12.63 11.90
N ILE A 86 10.14 13.44 12.28
CA ILE A 86 8.83 13.01 12.77
C ILE A 86 7.73 13.70 11.96
N LEU A 87 6.53 13.16 12.06
CA LEU A 87 5.30 13.86 11.74
C LEU A 87 4.94 14.76 12.92
N TYR A 88 4.63 16.02 12.65
CA TYR A 88 4.25 16.98 13.69
C TYR A 88 3.21 17.98 13.19
N GLU A 89 2.42 18.52 14.10
CA GLU A 89 1.52 19.63 13.81
C GLU A 89 2.29 20.85 13.29
N ARG A 90 1.77 21.43 12.22
CA ARG A 90 2.36 22.59 11.57
C ARG A 90 2.30 23.79 12.51
N LYS A 91 3.47 24.37 12.79
CA LYS A 91 3.60 25.58 13.59
C LYS A 91 3.60 26.81 12.70
N GLN A 92 2.92 27.87 13.15
CA GLN A 92 2.93 29.18 12.50
C GLN A 92 4.18 29.98 12.88
N GLU A 93 4.68 29.80 14.10
CA GLU A 93 5.87 30.46 14.65
C GLU A 93 6.93 29.41 15.02
N ASP A 94 8.19 29.83 15.16
CA ASP A 94 9.32 28.94 15.52
C ASP A 94 9.36 27.63 14.73
N ASN A 95 9.05 27.72 13.43
CA ASN A 95 8.78 26.59 12.55
C ASN A 95 9.93 26.28 11.59
N VAL A 96 11.11 26.87 11.79
CA VAL A 96 12.28 26.67 10.94
C VAL A 96 12.66 25.19 10.83
N ASN A 97 12.39 24.39 11.87
CA ASN A 97 12.61 22.95 11.89
C ASN A 97 11.59 22.13 11.06
N GLN A 98 10.57 22.79 10.50
CA GLN A 98 9.54 22.23 9.62
C GLN A 98 9.67 22.75 8.18
N GLN A 99 10.67 23.59 7.91
CA GLN A 99 10.90 24.22 6.62
C GLN A 99 11.96 23.45 5.84
N TRP A 100 11.58 23.06 4.61
CA TRP A 100 12.35 22.22 3.72
C TRP A 100 12.59 22.96 2.41
N ARG A 101 13.83 22.90 1.94
CA ARG A 101 14.19 23.32 0.59
C ARG A 101 14.48 22.09 -0.24
N ILE A 102 13.71 21.89 -1.31
CA ILE A 102 13.96 20.83 -2.29
C ILE A 102 15.08 21.28 -3.21
N VAL A 103 16.13 20.47 -3.31
CA VAL A 103 17.27 20.72 -4.19
C VAL A 103 17.28 19.64 -5.27
N PRO A 104 17.06 19.99 -6.55
CA PRO A 104 17.12 19.01 -7.63
C PRO A 104 18.49 18.34 -7.71
N CYS A 105 18.49 17.02 -7.93
CA CYS A 105 19.71 16.27 -8.14
C CYS A 105 20.44 16.81 -9.39
N GLY A 106 21.71 17.18 -9.27
CA GLY A 106 22.51 17.76 -10.36
C GLY A 106 22.55 19.30 -10.39
N ALA A 107 21.71 20.00 -9.63
CA ALA A 107 21.73 21.47 -9.55
C ALA A 107 23.03 22.04 -8.94
N TYR A 108 23.87 21.21 -8.33
CA TYR A 108 25.18 21.60 -7.80
C TYR A 108 26.25 21.86 -8.88
N HIS A 109 25.94 21.63 -10.16
CA HIS A 109 26.85 21.96 -11.27
C HIS A 109 26.71 23.40 -11.78
N HIS A 110 25.76 24.19 -11.26
CA HIS A 110 25.63 25.60 -11.59
C HIS A 110 25.87 26.48 -10.36
N LYS A 111 26.63 27.56 -10.56
CA LYS A 111 27.07 28.47 -9.51
C LYS A 111 25.89 29.34 -9.09
N THR A 112 25.27 28.94 -7.97
CA THR A 112 24.35 29.67 -7.08
C THR A 112 22.90 29.16 -7.06
N PRO A 113 22.25 29.15 -5.88
CA PRO A 113 20.84 28.71 -5.73
C PRO A 113 19.82 29.50 -6.56
N GLU A 114 20.15 30.74 -6.94
CA GLU A 114 19.24 31.68 -7.61
C GLU A 114 19.07 31.35 -9.11
N GLU A 115 20.14 30.89 -9.77
CA GLU A 115 20.10 30.42 -11.17
C GLU A 115 19.32 29.12 -11.34
N ALA A 116 19.40 28.22 -10.34
CA ALA A 116 18.63 26.96 -10.35
C ALA A 116 17.12 27.17 -10.22
N LEU A 117 16.70 28.27 -9.56
CA LEU A 117 15.30 28.70 -9.44
C LEU A 117 14.79 29.36 -10.73
N ALA A 118 15.64 30.12 -11.43
CA ALA A 118 15.30 30.78 -12.70
C ALA A 118 15.00 29.76 -13.82
N ALA A 119 15.70 28.63 -13.87
CA ALA A 119 15.46 27.56 -14.84
C ALA A 119 14.08 26.88 -14.68
N TYR A 120 13.41 27.04 -13.54
CA TYR A 120 12.12 26.41 -13.21
C TYR A 120 10.91 27.38 -13.27
N SER A 121 11.11 28.65 -13.64
CA SER A 121 10.01 29.61 -13.84
C SER A 121 9.23 29.43 -15.16
N MET A 122 9.55 28.39 -15.94
CA MET A 122 8.71 27.95 -17.07
C MET A 122 7.79 26.83 -16.57
N PRO A 123 6.47 27.06 -16.42
CA PRO A 123 5.55 26.00 -16.03
C PRO A 123 5.51 24.93 -17.14
N PRO A 124 5.61 23.63 -16.83
CA PRO A 124 5.25 22.59 -17.77
C PRO A 124 3.78 22.79 -18.14
N GLN A 125 3.48 22.95 -19.42
CA GLN A 125 2.12 22.99 -19.94
C GLN A 125 1.44 21.63 -19.70
N TYR A 126 0.89 21.42 -18.51
CA TYR A 126 -0.12 20.39 -18.26
C TYR A 126 -1.47 21.06 -18.07
N ALA A 127 -1.97 21.63 -19.16
CA ALA A 127 -3.35 22.06 -19.30
C ALA A 127 -3.74 21.88 -20.77
N GLN A 128 -4.21 20.67 -21.11
CA GLN A 128 -5.18 20.33 -22.16
C GLN A 128 -4.97 18.88 -22.62
N GLN A 129 -5.55 17.94 -21.87
CA GLN A 129 -6.10 16.70 -22.42
C GLN A 129 -7.01 16.04 -21.37
N GLN A 130 -8.03 16.78 -20.95
CA GLN A 130 -9.22 16.23 -20.30
C GLN A 130 -10.42 17.05 -20.77
N GLN A 131 -10.84 16.84 -22.01
CA GLN A 131 -12.16 17.16 -22.53
C GLN A 131 -12.38 16.28 -23.76
N GLN A 132 -13.51 15.57 -23.78
CA GLN A 132 -13.82 14.34 -24.55
C GLN A 132 -13.17 13.13 -23.84
N HIS A 133 -13.81 12.46 -22.89
CA HIS A 133 -15.07 11.72 -23.06
C HIS A 133 -15.91 11.76 -21.78
N HIS A 134 -17.07 12.40 -21.85
CA HIS A 134 -18.21 12.11 -20.98
C HIS A 134 -19.26 11.36 -21.81
N GLN A 135 -20.08 10.56 -21.11
CA GLN A 135 -21.12 9.62 -21.55
C GLN A 135 -20.58 8.18 -21.61
N GLN A 136 -21.04 7.19 -20.82
CA GLN A 136 -22.35 7.00 -20.19
C GLN A 136 -22.19 6.37 -18.81
N GLN A 137 -22.97 6.85 -17.84
CA GLN A 137 -23.21 6.16 -16.57
C GLN A 137 -24.22 5.03 -16.84
N GLN A 138 -23.97 3.84 -16.27
CA GLN A 138 -24.94 2.77 -16.15
C GLN A 138 -25.06 2.40 -14.66
N PRO A 139 -26.28 2.20 -14.13
CA PRO A 139 -26.50 2.00 -12.71
C PRO A 139 -26.13 0.57 -12.30
N TYR A 140 -25.45 0.41 -11.16
CA TYR A 140 -25.18 -0.90 -10.58
C TYR A 140 -26.49 -1.55 -10.11
N GLY A 141 -26.96 -2.52 -10.90
CA GLY A 141 -28.07 -3.41 -10.55
C GLY A 141 -27.66 -4.44 -9.51
N GLN A 142 -28.50 -4.59 -8.49
CA GLN A 142 -28.48 -5.71 -7.57
C GLN A 142 -28.92 -6.97 -8.34
N GLN A 143 -28.21 -8.09 -8.21
CA GLN A 143 -28.80 -9.41 -8.50
C GLN A 143 -28.35 -10.50 -7.52
N PRO A 144 -29.22 -11.49 -7.26
CA PRO A 144 -29.16 -12.37 -6.11
C PRO A 144 -28.48 -13.71 -6.45
N TYR A 145 -27.74 -14.27 -5.50
CA TYR A 145 -27.25 -15.65 -5.59
C TYR A 145 -28.28 -16.61 -5.02
N GLY A 146 -28.71 -17.58 -5.85
CA GLY A 146 -29.54 -18.70 -5.46
C GLY A 146 -28.98 -20.01 -6.00
N GLN A 147 -28.94 -21.00 -5.08
CA GLN A 147 -29.00 -22.45 -5.28
C GLN A 147 -27.86 -23.16 -6.05
N GLN A 148 -27.46 -24.40 -5.78
CA GLN A 148 -27.55 -25.37 -4.68
C GLN A 148 -26.81 -26.58 -5.28
N ASN A 149 -25.84 -27.21 -4.59
CA ASN A 149 -25.49 -28.60 -4.87
C ASN A 149 -24.83 -29.27 -3.66
N GLN A 150 -25.41 -30.41 -3.27
CA GLN A 150 -25.08 -31.28 -2.15
C GLN A 150 -24.00 -32.29 -2.58
N TYR A 151 -23.06 -32.69 -1.71
CA TYR A 151 -22.96 -33.98 -0.97
C TYR A 151 -21.47 -34.14 -0.54
N PRO A 152 -21.05 -35.07 0.36
CA PRO A 152 -21.63 -35.68 1.57
C PRO A 152 -20.65 -35.57 2.79
N PRO A 153 -20.95 -36.14 3.98
CA PRO A 153 -20.19 -35.91 5.21
C PRO A 153 -19.20 -37.04 5.55
N GLN A 154 -18.16 -36.71 6.33
CA GLN A 154 -17.38 -37.55 7.28
C GLN A 154 -15.98 -36.93 7.44
N ASN A 155 -15.26 -36.93 8.56
CA ASN A 155 -15.45 -37.30 9.96
C ASN A 155 -14.29 -36.62 10.71
N SER A 156 -14.51 -36.25 11.96
CA SER A 156 -13.58 -35.59 12.88
C SER A 156 -12.27 -36.37 13.11
N SER A 157 -11.14 -35.66 13.27
CA SER A 157 -10.21 -35.88 14.40
C SER A 157 -9.08 -34.85 14.38
N TYR A 158 -8.92 -34.13 15.49
CA TYR A 158 -7.80 -33.24 15.77
C TYR A 158 -6.51 -34.04 16.06
N GLY A 159 -5.36 -33.59 15.55
CA GLY A 159 -4.07 -34.03 16.06
C GLY A 159 -2.84 -33.56 15.28
N GLY A 160 -2.04 -32.69 15.93
CA GLY A 160 -0.58 -32.75 15.89
C GLY A 160 0.16 -32.11 14.69
N THR A 161 0.88 -31.03 14.96
CA THR A 161 2.05 -30.58 14.18
C THR A 161 3.09 -31.70 14.05
N PRO A 162 3.82 -31.78 12.91
CA PRO A 162 5.25 -31.45 12.98
C PRO A 162 5.77 -30.69 11.74
N GLY A 163 6.80 -29.87 11.97
CA GLY A 163 7.39 -28.94 11.00
C GLY A 163 8.03 -29.60 9.78
N TYR A 164 8.00 -28.87 8.67
CA TYR A 164 8.70 -29.22 7.44
C TYR A 164 9.52 -28.04 6.92
N VAL A 165 10.75 -28.38 6.52
CA VAL A 165 11.77 -27.50 5.94
C VAL A 165 11.37 -27.16 4.50
N ILE A 166 11.37 -25.87 4.16
CA ILE A 166 11.04 -25.32 2.83
C ILE A 166 12.20 -25.60 1.86
N PRO A 167 11.98 -26.21 0.68
CA PRO A 167 12.93 -26.16 -0.43
C PRO A 167 12.89 -24.78 -1.10
N ASP A 168 14.08 -24.20 -1.28
CA ASP A 168 14.30 -22.93 -1.95
C ASP A 168 13.85 -22.98 -3.42
N ASN A 169 12.78 -22.25 -3.77
CA ASN A 169 12.64 -21.73 -5.13
C ASN A 169 11.77 -20.46 -5.19
N GLN A 170 12.46 -19.32 -5.20
CA GLN A 170 12.09 -18.05 -5.87
C GLN A 170 10.70 -17.45 -5.56
N SER A 171 10.46 -17.14 -4.29
CA SER A 171 9.56 -16.05 -3.90
C SER A 171 10.26 -14.68 -4.07
N PRO A 172 9.53 -13.56 -4.28
CA PRO A 172 10.11 -12.23 -4.26
C PRO A 172 10.90 -11.99 -2.97
N ARG A 173 12.18 -11.56 -3.08
CA ARG A 173 13.04 -11.28 -1.94
C ARG A 173 12.54 -10.04 -1.19
N TYR A 174 11.83 -10.26 -0.08
CA TYR A 174 11.59 -9.22 0.92
C TYR A 174 12.85 -9.04 1.79
N PRO A 175 13.29 -7.80 2.08
CA PRO A 175 14.43 -7.56 2.96
C PRO A 175 14.19 -8.09 4.38
N TYR A 176 15.25 -8.65 4.98
CA TYR A 176 15.34 -9.33 6.28
C TYR A 176 14.34 -8.87 7.37
N GLY A 177 13.49 -9.80 7.82
CA GLY A 177 12.89 -9.77 9.16
C GLY A 177 11.38 -9.99 9.30
N GLN A 178 10.61 -10.00 8.21
CA GLN A 178 9.18 -10.31 8.26
C GLN A 178 8.83 -11.31 7.16
N GLN A 179 8.77 -12.61 7.50
CA GLN A 179 7.97 -13.50 6.67
C GLN A 179 6.51 -13.09 6.86
N PRO A 180 5.75 -12.82 5.79
CA PRO A 180 4.35 -12.46 5.93
C PRO A 180 3.63 -13.64 6.55
N ASN A 181 3.09 -13.45 7.76
CA ASN A 181 2.21 -14.42 8.41
C ASN A 181 0.82 -14.31 7.75
N VAL A 182 0.75 -14.61 6.45
CA VAL A 182 -0.48 -14.62 5.66
C VAL A 182 -0.93 -16.06 5.48
N LEU A 183 -2.24 -16.25 5.38
CA LEU A 183 -2.83 -17.57 5.24
C LEU A 183 -2.29 -18.26 3.96
N PRO A 184 -1.83 -19.52 4.01
CA PRO A 184 -1.38 -20.24 2.82
C PRO A 184 -2.50 -20.42 1.79
N TYR A 185 -2.13 -20.52 0.51
CA TYR A 185 -3.10 -20.67 -0.59
C TYR A 185 -3.99 -21.90 -0.42
N GLU A 186 -3.43 -23.01 0.07
CA GLU A 186 -4.13 -24.28 0.32
C GLU A 186 -5.27 -24.13 1.34
N GLN A 187 -5.19 -23.15 2.23
CA GLN A 187 -6.21 -22.87 3.25
C GLN A 187 -7.18 -21.76 2.81
N ALA A 188 -6.90 -21.07 1.70
CA ALA A 188 -7.62 -19.88 1.29
C ALA A 188 -9.07 -20.17 0.88
N GLN A 189 -9.33 -21.32 0.25
CA GLN A 189 -10.70 -21.74 -0.10
C GLN A 189 -11.55 -22.03 1.13
N GLU A 190 -10.99 -22.70 2.14
CA GLU A 190 -11.70 -22.97 3.39
C GLU A 190 -11.96 -21.69 4.17
N ALA A 191 -10.98 -20.78 4.23
CA ALA A 191 -11.17 -19.46 4.81
C ALA A 191 -12.27 -18.68 4.10
N HIS A 192 -12.28 -18.70 2.76
CA HIS A 192 -13.33 -18.08 1.94
C HIS A 192 -14.71 -18.60 2.32
N LYS A 193 -14.90 -19.92 2.39
CA LYS A 193 -16.14 -20.55 2.83
C LYS A 193 -16.56 -20.10 4.23
N GLN A 194 -15.65 -20.08 5.19
CA GLN A 194 -15.93 -19.68 6.57
C GLN A 194 -16.41 -18.23 6.68
N VAL A 195 -15.86 -17.34 5.85
CA VAL A 195 -16.14 -15.90 5.86
C VAL A 195 -17.40 -15.58 5.05
N TYR A 196 -17.49 -16.05 3.81
CA TYR A 196 -18.52 -15.63 2.86
C TYR A 196 -19.79 -16.50 2.91
N GLU A 197 -19.64 -17.81 3.11
CA GLU A 197 -20.77 -18.74 3.12
C GLU A 197 -21.30 -18.95 4.54
N GLU A 198 -20.43 -19.35 5.47
CA GLU A 198 -20.81 -19.70 6.83
C GLU A 198 -20.96 -18.49 7.76
N ARG A 199 -20.38 -17.33 7.39
CA ARG A 199 -20.39 -16.07 8.16
C ARG A 199 -20.04 -16.25 9.63
N LYS A 200 -18.96 -16.99 9.92
CA LYS A 200 -18.50 -17.23 11.30
C LYS A 200 -18.12 -15.92 11.99
N ALA A 201 -18.67 -15.68 13.19
CA ALA A 201 -18.51 -14.41 13.92
C ALA A 201 -17.11 -14.19 14.55
N HIS A 202 -16.34 -15.26 14.80
CA HIS A 202 -15.07 -15.21 15.53
C HIS A 202 -13.92 -15.77 14.69
N LEU A 203 -13.60 -15.08 13.59
CA LEU A 203 -12.46 -15.42 12.75
C LEU A 203 -11.29 -14.48 13.03
N SER A 204 -10.06 -14.98 12.85
CA SER A 204 -8.86 -14.15 12.98
C SER A 204 -8.74 -13.21 11.77
N HIS A 205 -8.02 -12.10 11.94
CA HIS A 205 -7.69 -11.18 10.84
C HIS A 205 -7.04 -11.89 9.66
N GLN A 206 -6.20 -12.90 9.93
CA GLN A 206 -5.52 -13.68 8.89
C GLN A 206 -6.48 -14.53 8.06
N VAL A 207 -7.50 -15.13 8.70
CA VAL A 207 -8.52 -15.91 7.99
C VAL A 207 -9.39 -14.99 7.13
N ILE A 208 -9.83 -13.85 7.69
CA ILE A 208 -10.61 -12.85 6.94
C ILE A 208 -9.80 -12.26 5.79
N ALA A 209 -8.53 -11.92 6.04
CA ALA A 209 -7.62 -11.39 5.03
C ALA A 209 -7.33 -12.40 3.92
N GLY A 210 -7.08 -13.67 4.27
CA GLY A 210 -6.89 -14.77 3.33
C GLY A 210 -8.14 -14.98 2.46
N ALA A 211 -9.32 -15.01 3.07
CA ALA A 211 -10.59 -15.11 2.35
C ALA A 211 -10.80 -13.96 1.36
N ALA A 212 -10.57 -12.71 1.80
CA ALA A 212 -10.72 -11.52 0.97
C ALA A 212 -9.72 -11.50 -0.19
N GLY A 213 -8.47 -11.90 0.06
CA GLY A 213 -7.45 -12.04 -0.98
C GLY A 213 -7.82 -13.11 -2.00
N TYR A 214 -8.33 -14.26 -1.56
CA TYR A 214 -8.81 -15.33 -2.44
C TYR A 214 -9.98 -14.88 -3.32
N GLU A 215 -11.00 -14.25 -2.71
CA GLU A 215 -12.17 -13.72 -3.41
C GLU A 215 -11.76 -12.71 -4.49
N ALA A 216 -10.88 -11.75 -4.14
CA ALA A 216 -10.42 -10.73 -5.09
C ALA A 216 -9.70 -11.35 -6.31
N VAL A 217 -8.86 -12.36 -6.08
CA VAL A 217 -8.14 -13.07 -7.16
C VAL A 217 -9.11 -13.84 -8.05
N LYS A 218 -10.04 -14.60 -7.46
CA LYS A 218 -11.04 -15.37 -8.22
C LYS A 218 -11.96 -14.46 -9.03
N ALA A 219 -12.44 -13.38 -8.44
CA ALA A 219 -13.27 -12.39 -9.14
C ALA A 219 -12.53 -11.76 -10.32
N TYR A 220 -11.26 -11.37 -10.14
CA TYR A 220 -10.45 -10.80 -11.22
C TYR A 220 -10.24 -11.80 -12.36
N ILE A 221 -9.84 -13.04 -12.04
CA ILE A 221 -9.59 -14.08 -13.05
C ILE A 221 -10.87 -14.41 -13.83
N ALA A 222 -11.99 -14.61 -13.15
CA ALA A 222 -13.28 -14.90 -13.80
C ALA A 222 -13.69 -13.77 -14.76
N HIS A 223 -13.47 -12.52 -14.36
CA HIS A 223 -13.71 -11.37 -15.23
C HIS A 223 -12.80 -11.39 -16.46
N GLN A 224 -11.49 -11.63 -16.30
CA GLN A 224 -10.55 -11.70 -17.43
C GLN A 224 -10.88 -12.83 -18.39
N GLU A 225 -11.26 -14.01 -17.89
CA GLU A 225 -11.70 -15.15 -18.70
C GLU A 225 -12.95 -14.81 -19.53
N SER A 226 -13.92 -14.10 -18.93
CA SER A 226 -15.14 -13.68 -19.64
C SER A 226 -14.88 -12.66 -20.77
N GLU A 227 -13.80 -11.87 -20.65
CA GLU A 227 -13.44 -10.85 -21.63
C GLU A 227 -12.42 -11.33 -22.69
N GLY A 228 -11.83 -12.52 -22.52
CA GLY A 228 -10.82 -13.07 -23.43
C GLY A 228 -9.54 -12.23 -23.54
N LYS A 229 -9.24 -11.38 -22.55
CA LYS A 229 -8.10 -10.47 -22.57
C LYS A 229 -6.85 -11.09 -21.93
N PRO A 230 -5.64 -10.78 -22.43
CA PRO A 230 -4.40 -11.22 -21.79
C PRO A 230 -4.20 -10.49 -20.46
N VAL A 231 -3.76 -11.25 -19.44
CA VAL A 231 -3.56 -10.74 -18.09
C VAL A 231 -2.27 -9.92 -18.02
N ASN A 232 -2.37 -8.59 -17.91
CA ASN A 232 -1.24 -7.74 -17.57
C ASN A 232 -0.99 -7.79 -16.05
N HIS A 233 0.14 -8.36 -15.64
CA HIS A 233 0.44 -8.64 -14.23
C HIS A 233 0.46 -7.38 -13.33
N GLN A 234 0.98 -6.24 -13.82
CA GLN A 234 0.97 -5.00 -13.03
C GLN A 234 -0.43 -4.38 -12.90
N PHE A 235 -1.23 -4.46 -13.96
CA PHE A 235 -2.62 -4.03 -13.91
C PHE A 235 -3.45 -4.92 -12.97
N ALA A 236 -3.24 -6.25 -13.06
CA ALA A 236 -3.91 -7.22 -12.20
C ALA A 236 -3.67 -6.95 -10.72
N LYS A 237 -2.41 -6.74 -10.29
CA LYS A 237 -2.11 -6.41 -8.88
C LYS A 237 -2.86 -5.17 -8.39
N LYS A 238 -2.94 -4.12 -9.21
CA LYS A 238 -3.67 -2.89 -8.86
C LYS A 238 -5.18 -3.13 -8.76
N ALA A 239 -5.76 -3.86 -9.71
CA ALA A 239 -7.18 -4.18 -9.71
C ALA A 239 -7.56 -5.06 -8.50
N ILE A 240 -6.79 -6.12 -8.26
CA ILE A 240 -6.97 -7.03 -7.12
C ILE A 240 -6.83 -6.29 -5.79
N ALA A 241 -5.81 -5.42 -5.64
CA ALA A 241 -5.65 -4.61 -4.44
C ALA A 241 -6.86 -3.68 -4.19
N GLY A 242 -7.44 -3.11 -5.24
CA GLY A 242 -8.68 -2.34 -5.14
C GLY A 242 -9.88 -3.17 -4.64
N LEU A 243 -10.05 -4.39 -5.17
CA LEU A 243 -11.09 -5.33 -4.72
C LEU A 243 -10.89 -5.75 -3.27
N VAL A 244 -9.65 -6.02 -2.86
CA VAL A 244 -9.31 -6.34 -1.47
C VAL A 244 -9.67 -5.16 -0.58
N ALA A 245 -9.24 -3.94 -0.91
CA ALA A 245 -9.52 -2.76 -0.09
C ALA A 245 -11.02 -2.52 0.11
N ALA A 246 -11.84 -2.75 -0.93
CA ALA A 246 -13.29 -2.64 -0.84
C ALA A 246 -13.90 -3.68 0.11
N GLN A 247 -13.47 -4.94 0.04
CA GLN A 247 -13.92 -6.01 0.94
C GLN A 247 -13.49 -5.74 2.39
N MET A 248 -12.24 -5.32 2.59
CA MET A 248 -11.67 -5.06 3.91
C MET A 248 -12.28 -3.82 4.57
N LEU A 249 -12.72 -2.82 3.79
CA LEU A 249 -13.54 -1.73 4.29
C LEU A 249 -14.84 -2.25 4.91
N LYS A 250 -15.56 -3.13 4.20
CA LYS A 250 -16.80 -3.74 4.69
C LYS A 250 -16.58 -4.57 5.96
N PHE A 251 -15.55 -5.42 5.99
CA PHE A 251 -15.27 -6.22 7.19
C PHE A 251 -14.84 -5.37 8.39
N ALA A 252 -14.10 -4.28 8.16
CA ALA A 252 -13.74 -3.38 9.24
C ALA A 252 -14.96 -2.72 9.88
N GLU A 253 -15.99 -2.40 9.09
CA GLU A 253 -17.27 -1.86 9.59
C GLU A 253 -18.07 -2.93 10.35
N GLU A 254 -18.16 -4.16 9.82
CA GLU A 254 -18.92 -5.25 10.45
C GLU A 254 -18.31 -5.73 11.78
N HIS A 255 -16.98 -5.64 11.91
CA HIS A 255 -16.24 -6.11 13.08
C HIS A 255 -15.75 -5.00 14.02
N ASP A 256 -16.16 -3.74 13.80
CA ASP A 256 -15.76 -2.55 14.58
C ASP A 256 -14.23 -2.45 14.76
N TRP A 257 -13.48 -2.66 13.67
CA TRP A 257 -12.03 -2.65 13.71
C TRP A 257 -11.48 -1.24 13.83
N SER A 258 -10.45 -1.07 14.67
CA SER A 258 -9.69 0.18 14.74
C SER A 258 -9.01 0.47 13.40
N GLY A 259 -8.62 1.74 13.17
CA GLY A 259 -7.89 2.13 11.96
C GLY A 259 -6.61 1.30 11.74
N SER A 260 -5.89 1.00 12.82
CA SER A 260 -4.69 0.17 12.78
C SER A 260 -4.98 -1.29 12.41
N ASP A 261 -6.08 -1.87 12.92
CA ASP A 261 -6.50 -3.24 12.63
C ASP A 261 -6.96 -3.38 11.18
N LYS A 262 -7.76 -2.42 10.71
CA LYS A 262 -8.18 -2.34 9.30
C LYS A 262 -6.99 -2.29 8.37
N GLU A 263 -6.01 -1.43 8.66
CA GLU A 263 -4.82 -1.28 7.82
C GLU A 263 -3.98 -2.56 7.81
N LYS A 264 -3.77 -3.17 8.98
CA LYS A 264 -3.06 -4.44 9.11
C LYS A 264 -3.75 -5.55 8.33
N ALA A 265 -5.05 -5.74 8.51
CA ALA A 265 -5.81 -6.77 7.83
C ALA A 265 -5.87 -6.52 6.31
N THR A 266 -6.01 -5.26 5.86
CA THR A 266 -5.96 -4.91 4.43
C THR A 266 -4.63 -5.30 3.82
N ARG A 267 -3.53 -5.02 4.52
CA ARG A 267 -2.20 -5.33 4.04
C ARG A 267 -1.92 -6.84 4.02
N GLU A 268 -2.37 -7.58 5.01
CA GLU A 268 -2.33 -9.05 5.00
C GLU A 268 -3.12 -9.61 3.82
N ALA A 269 -4.28 -9.03 3.51
CA ALA A 269 -5.14 -9.47 2.41
C ALA A 269 -4.52 -9.15 1.04
N GLU A 270 -3.91 -7.97 0.86
CA GLU A 270 -3.18 -7.62 -0.37
C GLU A 270 -2.00 -8.56 -0.61
N GLN A 271 -1.25 -8.91 0.45
CA GLN A 271 -0.13 -9.85 0.37
C GLN A 271 -0.60 -11.27 0.05
N ALA A 272 -1.67 -11.73 0.70
CA ALA A 272 -2.30 -13.00 0.39
C ALA A 272 -2.73 -13.04 -1.08
N ALA A 273 -3.42 -11.99 -1.56
CA ALA A 273 -3.87 -11.89 -2.94
C ALA A 273 -2.73 -11.92 -3.95
N ASP A 274 -1.60 -11.23 -3.69
CA ASP A 274 -0.43 -11.27 -4.56
C ASP A 274 0.17 -12.68 -4.67
N ASN A 275 0.29 -13.37 -3.52
CA ASN A 275 0.79 -14.75 -3.47
C ASN A 275 -0.15 -15.70 -4.23
N TYR A 276 -1.45 -15.57 -4.02
CA TYR A 276 -2.46 -16.43 -4.62
C TYR A 276 -2.55 -16.22 -6.13
N PHE A 277 -2.56 -14.95 -6.58
CA PHE A 277 -2.57 -14.59 -7.98
C PHE A 277 -1.34 -15.11 -8.73
N THR A 278 -0.15 -14.93 -8.15
CA THR A 278 1.10 -15.44 -8.73
C THR A 278 1.05 -16.94 -8.92
N ARG A 279 0.56 -17.68 -7.92
CA ARG A 279 0.42 -19.14 -8.00
C ARG A 279 -0.60 -19.56 -9.07
N GLU A 280 -1.77 -18.94 -9.10
CA GLU A 280 -2.82 -19.22 -10.09
C GLU A 280 -2.31 -19.03 -11.52
N ILE A 281 -1.65 -17.91 -11.81
CA ILE A 281 -1.08 -17.64 -13.13
C ILE A 281 0.00 -18.66 -13.50
N ASN A 282 0.88 -19.03 -12.56
CA ASN A 282 1.93 -20.03 -12.82
C ASN A 282 1.36 -21.43 -13.05
N SER A 283 0.24 -21.78 -12.42
CA SER A 283 -0.41 -23.09 -12.61
C SER A 283 -1.14 -23.25 -13.95
N ARG A 284 -1.32 -22.15 -14.69
CA ARG A 284 -2.06 -22.08 -15.95
C ARG A 284 -1.15 -22.05 -17.19
N GLN A 285 0.17 -22.02 -16.99
CA GLN A 285 1.19 -22.12 -18.04
C GLN A 285 1.65 -23.56 -18.20
#